data_AF-A0A6J1CV74-F1
#
_entry.id   AF-A0A6J1CV74-F1
#
_cell.length_a   1.000
_cell.length_b   1.000
_cell.length_c   1.000
_cell.angle_alpha   90.00
_cell.angle_beta   90.00
_cell.angle_gamma   90.00
#
_symmetry.space_group_name_H-M   'P 1'
#
loop_
_entity.id
_entity.type
_entity.pdbx_description
1 polymer ?
#
loop_
_entity_poly.entity_id
_entity_poly.type
_entity_poly.pdbx_seq_one_letter_code
_entity_poly.pdbx_strand_id
1 'polypeptide(L)'
;MASCSEETKVSSLASQLIPNLHEVETLLTNICDTSSIVEFELRLSGYDLHMVRGLKSEDLPPPPAPTPAPVSQNTSSVGSELNESVKTTSLALLKPEHVSSSPEGNSRFIEKATDEGLAILQSPKVGFFRRSRTIKGKRAPPSCKENQVVKEGQVLCYVDQLGAEIPIESDVSGEVVEILRKDGEPVGYGDALIAVLPSFPGIKKLQ
;
A
#
# COMPACT_ATOMS: atom_id res chain seq x y z
N MET A 1 -23.61 -54.36 19.36
CA MET A 1 -22.71 -54.09 20.51
C MET A 1 -21.32 -53.88 19.92
N ALA A 2 -20.91 -52.61 19.77
CA ALA A 2 -19.93 -51.91 20.62
C ALA A 2 -18.48 -52.27 20.19
N SER A 3 -17.72 -51.35 19.55
CA SER A 3 -16.81 -50.33 20.16
C SER A 3 -15.60 -51.02 20.83
N CYS A 4 -14.31 -50.76 20.57
CA CYS A 4 -13.47 -49.55 20.47
C CYS A 4 -12.15 -49.94 19.75
N SER A 5 -11.59 -49.17 18.81
CA SER A 5 -10.66 -48.03 18.99
C SER A 5 -9.25 -48.42 19.46
N GLU A 6 -8.25 -48.23 18.59
CA GLU A 6 -7.06 -47.41 18.86
C GLU A 6 -6.23 -47.24 17.57
N GLU A 7 -6.54 -46.18 16.81
CA GLU A 7 -5.54 -45.53 15.96
C GLU A 7 -4.93 -44.38 16.77
N THR A 8 -3.63 -44.45 17.01
CA THR A 8 -2.84 -43.33 17.50
C THR A 8 -1.89 -42.89 16.40
N LYS A 9 -1.73 -41.56 16.27
CA LYS A 9 -0.68 -40.83 15.51
C LYS A 9 -1.02 -40.69 14.01
N VAL A 10 -1.14 -39.53 13.37
CA VAL A 10 -0.53 -38.20 13.57
C VAL A 10 -1.43 -37.21 12.82
N SER A 11 -2.22 -36.37 13.49
CA SER A 11 -3.04 -35.36 12.79
C SER A 11 -3.35 -34.14 13.67
N SER A 12 -2.31 -33.52 14.25
CA SER A 12 -2.51 -32.31 15.06
C SER A 12 -1.45 -31.21 14.86
N LEU A 13 -0.92 -31.06 13.63
CA LEU A 13 0.04 -30.00 13.29
C LEU A 13 -0.56 -28.81 12.51
N ALA A 14 -1.89 -28.69 12.45
CA ALA A 14 -2.54 -27.57 11.75
C ALA A 14 -3.17 -26.53 12.70
N SER A 15 -3.26 -26.81 14.01
CA SER A 15 -3.96 -25.94 14.98
C SER A 15 -3.03 -25.13 15.88
N GLN A 16 -1.70 -25.23 15.73
CA GLN A 16 -0.73 -24.72 16.71
C GLN A 16 -0.30 -23.26 16.53
N LEU A 17 -0.85 -22.52 15.57
CA LEU A 17 -0.35 -21.18 15.23
C LEU A 17 -1.25 -20.02 15.68
N ILE A 18 -2.33 -20.31 16.42
CA ILE A 18 -3.14 -19.28 17.08
C ILE A 18 -2.62 -19.14 18.51
N PRO A 19 -1.98 -18.00 18.86
CA PRO A 19 -1.43 -17.79 20.20
C PRO A 19 -2.54 -17.70 21.26
N ASN A 20 -2.24 -18.13 22.48
CA ASN A 20 -3.19 -18.01 23.59
C ASN A 20 -3.23 -16.57 24.14
N LEU A 21 -4.35 -16.14 24.72
CA LEU A 21 -4.50 -14.81 25.33
C LEU A 21 -3.38 -14.50 26.33
N HIS A 22 -2.98 -15.46 27.17
CA HIS A 22 -1.94 -15.25 28.17
C HIS A 22 -0.54 -15.02 27.56
N GLU A 23 -0.26 -15.67 26.43
CA GLU A 23 1.00 -15.47 25.69
C GLU A 23 1.04 -14.09 25.06
N VAL A 24 -0.10 -13.63 24.52
CA VAL A 24 -0.27 -12.28 23.97
C VAL A 24 -0.06 -11.24 25.07
N GLU A 25 -0.71 -11.37 26.23
CA GLU A 25 -0.52 -10.45 27.37
C GLU A 25 0.94 -10.37 27.84
N THR A 26 1.62 -11.52 27.94
CA THR A 26 3.02 -11.60 28.34
C THR A 26 3.93 -10.88 27.33
N LEU A 27 3.68 -11.06 26.04
CA LEU A 27 4.42 -10.41 24.96
C LEU A 27 4.21 -8.89 25.00
N LEU A 28 2.96 -8.41 25.08
CA LEU A 28 2.66 -6.98 25.15
C LEU A 28 3.32 -6.34 26.38
N THR A 29 3.27 -6.99 27.53
CA THR A 29 3.89 -6.50 28.77
C THR A 29 5.41 -6.37 28.61
N ASN A 30 6.07 -7.41 28.09
CA ASN A 30 7.51 -7.38 27.86
C ASN A 30 7.93 -6.28 26.88
N ILE A 31 7.21 -6.15 25.76
CA ILE A 31 7.46 -5.12 24.75
C ILE A 31 7.24 -3.72 25.34
N CYS A 32 6.17 -3.52 26.12
CA CYS A 32 5.86 -2.22 26.71
C CYS A 32 6.83 -1.82 27.84
N ASP A 33 7.34 -2.77 28.61
CA ASP A 33 8.17 -2.45 29.78
C ASP A 33 9.65 -2.30 29.43
N THR A 34 10.14 -3.05 28.43
CA THR A 34 11.57 -3.08 28.10
C THR A 34 11.96 -2.18 26.93
N SER A 35 10.99 -1.78 26.10
CA SER A 35 11.27 -1.18 24.80
C SER A 35 10.43 0.08 24.54
N SER A 36 11.02 1.07 23.87
CA SER A 36 10.33 2.31 23.45
C SER A 36 9.68 2.16 22.06
N ILE A 37 9.07 1.01 21.80
CA ILE A 37 8.48 0.71 20.49
C ILE A 37 7.18 1.53 20.32
N VAL A 38 7.10 2.28 19.21
CA VAL A 38 5.94 3.12 18.86
C VAL A 38 4.89 2.33 18.07
N GLU A 39 5.31 1.35 17.27
CA GLU A 39 4.43 0.53 16.44
C GLU A 39 4.99 -0.89 16.31
N PHE A 40 4.13 -1.90 16.41
CA PHE A 40 4.46 -3.32 16.36
C PHE A 40 3.35 -4.09 15.64
N GLU A 41 3.74 -4.99 14.73
CA GLU A 41 2.83 -5.83 13.94
C GLU A 41 3.28 -7.30 13.95
N LEU A 42 2.36 -8.23 14.18
CA LEU A 42 2.59 -9.67 14.21
C LEU A 42 1.52 -10.41 13.41
N ARG A 43 1.94 -11.13 12.38
CA ARG A 43 1.07 -11.98 11.54
C ARG A 43 1.45 -13.45 11.70
N LEU A 44 0.54 -14.24 12.26
CA LEU A 44 0.59 -15.69 12.33
C LEU A 44 -0.54 -16.28 11.49
N SER A 45 -0.50 -17.58 11.20
CA SER A 45 -1.46 -18.25 10.30
C SER A 45 -2.90 -18.17 10.82
N GLY A 46 -3.61 -17.11 10.43
CA GLY A 46 -4.98 -16.79 10.86
C GLY A 46 -5.09 -15.81 12.03
N TYR A 47 -3.99 -15.18 12.46
CA TYR A 47 -3.98 -14.20 13.55
C TYR A 47 -3.14 -12.98 13.16
N ASP A 48 -3.71 -11.80 13.32
CA ASP A 48 -3.05 -10.52 13.04
C ASP A 48 -3.16 -9.62 14.28
N LEU A 49 -2.03 -9.11 14.75
CA LEU A 49 -1.92 -8.25 15.91
C LEU A 49 -1.15 -6.99 15.53
N HIS A 50 -1.82 -5.85 15.58
CA HIS A 50 -1.24 -4.52 15.39
C HIS A 50 -1.34 -3.72 16.68
N MET A 51 -0.24 -3.12 17.11
CA MET A 51 -0.12 -2.36 18.35
C MET A 51 0.59 -1.04 18.07
N VAL A 52 -0.01 0.09 18.50
CA VAL A 52 0.58 1.43 18.40
C VAL A 52 0.64 2.06 19.78
N ARG A 53 1.83 2.51 20.21
CA ARG A 53 2.07 3.21 21.46
C ARG A 53 2.39 4.68 21.20
N GLY A 54 1.52 5.56 21.71
CA GLY A 54 1.78 7.00 21.72
C GLY A 54 2.86 7.37 22.73
N LEU A 55 4.13 7.36 22.32
CA LEU A 55 5.18 8.03 23.10
C LEU A 55 4.96 9.53 22.94
N LYS A 56 4.62 10.20 24.04
CA LYS A 56 4.45 11.64 24.10
C LYS A 56 5.79 12.30 23.84
N SER A 57 6.05 12.70 22.61
CA SER A 57 7.12 13.64 22.27
C SER A 57 6.83 14.93 23.04
N GLU A 58 7.70 15.30 23.97
CA GLU A 58 7.67 16.64 24.54
C GLU A 58 7.81 17.65 23.41
N ASP A 59 6.84 18.55 23.35
CA ASP A 59 6.66 19.60 22.37
C ASP A 59 7.76 20.65 22.58
N LEU A 60 8.91 20.47 21.93
CA LEU A 60 9.96 21.48 21.93
C LEU A 60 9.55 22.63 21.00
N PRO A 61 9.55 23.89 21.47
CA PRO A 61 9.16 25.03 20.66
C PRO A 61 10.13 25.25 19.49
N PRO A 62 9.64 25.73 18.33
CA PRO A 62 10.47 25.95 17.14
C PRO A 62 11.51 27.05 17.38
N PRO A 63 12.72 26.93 16.78
CA PRO A 63 13.78 27.93 16.93
C PRO A 63 13.39 29.26 16.24
N PRO A 64 13.79 30.42 16.79
CA PRO A 64 13.47 31.71 16.20
C PRO A 64 14.21 31.92 14.86
N ALA A 65 13.52 32.52 13.88
CA ALA A 65 14.04 32.82 12.55
C ALA A 65 15.17 33.88 12.58
N PRO A 66 16.16 33.82 11.67
CA PRO A 66 17.24 34.79 11.61
C PRO A 66 16.82 36.13 10.98
N THR A 67 17.24 37.23 11.62
CA THR A 67 17.09 38.62 11.15
C THR A 67 18.07 38.93 9.99
N PRO A 68 17.68 39.71 8.96
CA PRO A 68 18.61 40.12 7.91
C PRO A 68 19.51 41.29 8.37
N ALA A 69 20.84 41.14 8.24
CA ALA A 69 21.82 42.21 8.42
C ALA A 69 21.97 43.05 7.13
N PRO A 70 22.25 44.37 7.22
CA PRO A 70 22.34 45.24 6.06
C PRO A 70 23.70 45.18 5.34
N VAL A 71 23.62 45.57 4.07
CA VAL A 71 24.61 45.63 3.01
C VAL A 71 25.83 46.50 3.39
N SER A 72 27.03 46.07 3.00
CA SER A 72 28.18 46.96 2.79
C SER A 72 28.74 46.78 1.38
N GLN A 73 28.60 47.86 0.61
CA GLN A 73 29.25 48.09 -0.67
C GLN A 73 30.71 48.51 -0.40
N ASN A 74 31.68 47.99 -1.17
CA ASN A 74 32.76 48.84 -1.65
C ASN A 74 33.41 48.28 -2.93
N THR A 75 33.93 49.23 -3.70
CA THR A 75 34.27 49.25 -5.12
C THR A 75 35.72 48.90 -5.45
N SER A 76 35.98 48.75 -6.78
CA SER A 76 37.26 48.76 -7.51
C SER A 76 38.04 47.42 -7.56
N SER A 77 38.68 46.98 -8.65
CA SER A 77 39.08 47.59 -9.93
C SER A 77 39.46 46.51 -10.99
N VAL A 78 39.14 46.78 -12.27
CA VAL A 78 39.93 46.58 -13.50
C VAL A 78 40.52 45.20 -13.86
N GLY A 79 39.96 44.61 -14.93
CA GLY A 79 40.66 44.23 -16.17
C GLY A 79 41.46 42.92 -16.24
N SER A 80 40.98 41.94 -17.03
CA SER A 80 41.68 41.41 -18.21
C SER A 80 40.89 40.32 -18.91
N GLU A 81 40.91 40.35 -20.24
CA GLU A 81 40.40 39.35 -21.16
C GLU A 81 41.10 38.00 -20.98
N LEU A 82 40.37 36.89 -21.18
CA LEU A 82 40.70 35.83 -22.15
C LEU A 82 39.57 34.79 -22.19
N ASN A 83 39.32 34.34 -23.42
CA ASN A 83 38.26 33.44 -23.83
C ASN A 83 38.44 32.00 -23.33
N GLU A 84 37.31 31.28 -23.36
CA GLU A 84 37.17 29.83 -23.42
C GLU A 84 37.10 29.08 -22.08
N SER A 85 35.87 28.94 -21.55
CA SER A 85 35.55 27.84 -20.64
C SER A 85 34.05 27.54 -20.60
N VAL A 86 33.74 26.37 -21.14
CA VAL A 86 32.63 25.44 -20.85
C VAL A 86 31.50 25.99 -19.96
N LYS A 87 30.34 26.26 -20.57
CA LYS A 87 29.06 26.42 -19.88
C LYS A 87 28.66 25.11 -19.20
N THR A 88 29.00 24.97 -17.92
CA THR A 88 28.35 24.02 -17.01
C THR A 88 27.16 24.72 -16.37
N THR A 89 25.99 24.60 -17.02
CA THR A 89 24.72 25.00 -16.40
C THR A 89 24.34 23.94 -15.37
N SER A 90 24.86 24.07 -14.16
CA SER A 90 24.26 23.47 -12.97
C SER A 90 23.01 24.25 -12.59
N LEU A 91 22.03 23.52 -12.00
CA LEU A 91 20.77 23.95 -11.37
C LEU A 91 19.50 23.88 -12.24
N ALA A 92 18.88 22.69 -12.20
CA ALA A 92 17.43 22.56 -12.02
C ALA A 92 17.12 21.14 -11.48
N LEU A 93 17.48 20.88 -10.22
CA LEU A 93 16.89 19.78 -9.46
C LEU A 93 15.47 20.22 -9.07
N LEU A 94 14.51 19.95 -9.95
CA LEU A 94 13.10 19.99 -9.59
C LEU A 94 12.88 18.92 -8.52
N LYS A 95 12.58 19.39 -7.31
CA LYS A 95 12.01 18.64 -6.21
C LYS A 95 10.87 17.77 -6.79
N PRO A 96 10.92 16.43 -6.70
CA PRO A 96 9.72 15.64 -6.93
C PRO A 96 8.68 16.10 -5.91
N GLU A 97 7.55 16.56 -6.42
CA GLU A 97 6.39 16.85 -5.63
C GLU A 97 6.06 15.65 -4.76
N HIS A 98 5.96 15.93 -3.47
CA HIS A 98 5.38 15.09 -2.45
C HIS A 98 3.92 14.81 -2.85
N VAL A 99 3.72 13.79 -3.69
CA VAL A 99 2.40 13.18 -3.87
C VAL A 99 2.07 12.52 -2.55
N SER A 100 1.19 13.20 -1.85
CA SER A 100 0.54 12.83 -0.61
C SER A 100 0.09 11.36 -0.66
N SER A 101 0.89 10.47 -0.08
CA SER A 101 0.39 9.21 0.47
C SER A 101 -0.26 9.53 1.82
N SER A 102 -1.33 10.32 1.81
CA SER A 102 -2.20 10.46 2.96
C SER A 102 -3.09 9.21 3.04
N PRO A 103 -3.23 8.56 4.21
CA PRO A 103 -4.17 7.46 4.41
C PRO A 103 -5.64 7.85 4.13
N GLU A 104 -5.94 9.15 4.00
CA GLU A 104 -7.29 9.68 3.76
C GLU A 104 -7.87 9.34 2.37
N GLY A 105 -7.02 9.14 1.36
CA GLY A 105 -7.50 8.77 0.03
C GLY A 105 -8.09 7.36 0.02
N ASN A 106 -7.37 6.41 0.63
CA ASN A 106 -7.76 5.01 0.67
C ASN A 106 -8.98 4.78 1.55
N SER A 107 -9.03 5.42 2.72
CA SER A 107 -10.14 5.23 3.68
C SER A 107 -11.48 5.65 3.06
N ARG A 108 -11.52 6.77 2.34
CA ARG A 108 -12.75 7.28 1.73
C ARG A 108 -13.33 6.35 0.66
N PHE A 109 -12.47 5.70 -0.14
CA PHE A 109 -12.93 4.75 -1.15
C PHE A 109 -13.43 3.45 -0.52
N ILE A 110 -12.77 2.98 0.53
CA ILE A 110 -13.19 1.77 1.26
C ILE A 110 -14.51 2.01 2.00
N GLU A 111 -14.67 3.17 2.64
CA GLU A 111 -15.90 3.54 3.34
C GLU A 111 -17.09 3.62 2.38
N LYS A 112 -16.93 4.32 1.24
CA LYS A 112 -17.96 4.38 0.18
C LYS A 112 -18.35 3.00 -0.35
N ALA A 113 -17.36 2.15 -0.62
CA ALA A 113 -17.65 0.81 -1.10
C ALA A 113 -18.31 -0.07 -0.04
N THR A 114 -17.98 0.11 1.24
CA THR A 114 -18.62 -0.62 2.34
C THR A 114 -20.09 -0.25 2.45
N ASP A 115 -20.43 1.04 2.33
CA ASP A 115 -21.81 1.53 2.35
C ASP A 115 -22.64 0.97 1.18
N GLU A 116 -22.02 0.79 0.01
CA GLU A 116 -22.65 0.29 -1.20
C GLU A 116 -22.61 -1.25 -1.33
N GLY A 117 -22.00 -1.95 -0.37
CA GLY A 117 -21.85 -3.42 -0.40
C GLY A 117 -20.92 -3.92 -1.49
N LEU A 118 -19.98 -3.08 -1.95
CA LEU A 118 -19.00 -3.41 -2.97
C LEU A 118 -17.77 -4.08 -2.34
N ALA A 119 -17.21 -5.06 -3.05
CA ALA A 119 -15.93 -5.65 -2.72
C ALA A 119 -14.79 -4.79 -3.26
N ILE A 120 -13.86 -4.40 -2.40
CA ILE A 120 -12.66 -3.65 -2.80
C ILE A 120 -11.53 -4.60 -3.11
N LEU A 121 -11.06 -4.57 -4.35
CA LEU A 121 -9.80 -5.19 -4.73
C LEU A 121 -8.65 -4.31 -4.26
N GLN A 122 -7.82 -4.84 -3.36
CA GLN A 122 -6.66 -4.15 -2.82
C GLN A 122 -5.37 -4.60 -3.51
N SER A 123 -4.35 -3.75 -3.49
CA SER A 123 -3.05 -4.08 -4.05
C SER A 123 -2.25 -4.99 -3.11
N PRO A 124 -1.85 -6.21 -3.55
CA PRO A 124 -0.98 -7.09 -2.77
C PRO A 124 0.50 -6.71 -2.90
N LYS A 125 0.84 -5.70 -3.70
CA LYS A 125 2.22 -5.30 -4.03
C LYS A 125 2.37 -3.78 -4.05
N VAL A 126 3.59 -3.31 -3.87
CA VAL A 126 3.96 -1.90 -3.99
C VAL A 126 4.53 -1.64 -5.38
N GLY A 127 4.05 -0.62 -6.08
CA GLY A 127 4.53 -0.29 -7.42
C GLY A 127 3.69 0.79 -8.10
N PHE A 128 3.56 0.70 -9.41
CA PHE A 128 2.74 1.60 -10.22
C PHE A 128 1.54 0.86 -10.80
N PHE A 129 0.34 1.41 -10.63
CA PHE A 129 -0.88 0.83 -11.19
C PHE A 129 -0.86 0.89 -12.71
N ARG A 130 -1.18 -0.22 -13.36
CA ARG A 130 -1.27 -0.35 -14.82
C ARG A 130 -2.58 -0.98 -15.22
N ARG A 131 -3.32 -0.33 -16.13
CA ARG A 131 -4.56 -0.88 -16.69
C ARG A 131 -4.33 -2.02 -17.68
N SER A 132 -3.14 -2.11 -18.25
CA SER A 132 -2.76 -3.13 -19.22
C SER A 132 -1.29 -3.46 -19.14
N ARG A 133 -0.94 -4.65 -19.62
CA ARG A 133 0.45 -5.11 -19.75
C ARG A 133 1.14 -4.57 -21.01
N THR A 134 2.45 -4.51 -20.96
CA THR A 134 3.33 -4.22 -22.07
C THR A 134 3.75 -5.52 -22.75
N ILE A 135 3.40 -5.68 -24.03
CA ILE A 135 3.77 -6.85 -24.84
C ILE A 135 4.60 -6.36 -26.02
N LYS A 136 5.84 -6.83 -26.14
CA LYS A 136 6.75 -6.47 -27.24
C LYS A 136 6.89 -4.95 -27.43
N GLY A 137 7.01 -4.21 -26.32
CA GLY A 137 7.16 -2.74 -26.33
C GLY A 137 5.89 -1.96 -26.70
N LYS A 138 4.75 -2.63 -26.89
CA LYS A 138 3.46 -1.98 -27.13
C LYS A 138 2.51 -2.23 -25.97
N ARG A 139 1.68 -1.23 -25.70
CA ARG A 139 0.65 -1.30 -24.68
C ARG A 139 -0.50 -2.19 -25.14
N ALA A 140 -0.80 -3.25 -24.40
CA ALA A 140 -1.94 -4.11 -24.67
C ALA A 140 -3.27 -3.39 -24.36
N PRO A 141 -4.41 -3.91 -24.81
CA PRO A 141 -5.72 -3.45 -24.37
C PRO A 141 -5.85 -3.52 -22.84
N PRO A 142 -6.66 -2.63 -22.21
CA PRO A 142 -6.99 -2.73 -20.80
C PRO A 142 -7.50 -4.12 -20.44
N SER A 143 -6.99 -4.68 -19.34
CA SER A 143 -7.45 -5.98 -18.82
C SER A 143 -8.92 -5.95 -18.43
N CYS A 144 -9.37 -4.84 -17.86
CA CYS A 144 -10.78 -4.61 -17.58
C CYS A 144 -11.28 -3.21 -17.92
N LYS A 145 -12.61 -3.08 -17.99
CA LYS A 145 -13.35 -1.82 -18.12
C LYS A 145 -14.41 -1.74 -17.03
N GLU A 146 -14.84 -0.53 -16.72
CA GLU A 146 -16.02 -0.31 -15.88
C GLU A 146 -17.25 -0.95 -16.53
N ASN A 147 -18.16 -1.47 -15.70
CA ASN A 147 -19.35 -2.24 -16.06
C ASN A 147 -19.04 -3.56 -16.79
N GLN A 148 -17.85 -4.13 -16.57
CA GLN A 148 -17.49 -5.43 -17.12
C GLN A 148 -17.75 -6.54 -16.10
N VAL A 149 -18.39 -7.62 -16.55
CA VAL A 149 -18.55 -8.84 -15.77
C VAL A 149 -17.20 -9.58 -15.71
N VAL A 150 -16.78 -9.92 -14.49
CA VAL A 150 -15.50 -10.56 -14.17
C VAL A 150 -15.72 -11.82 -13.33
N LYS A 151 -14.78 -12.76 -13.44
CA LYS A 151 -14.76 -13.99 -12.65
C LYS A 151 -13.65 -13.94 -11.62
N GLU A 152 -13.81 -14.71 -10.55
CA GLU A 152 -12.72 -15.00 -9.62
C GLU A 152 -11.51 -15.57 -10.38
N GLY A 153 -10.30 -15.08 -10.04
CA GLY A 153 -9.05 -15.41 -10.71
C GLY A 153 -8.82 -14.69 -12.06
N GLN A 154 -9.75 -13.84 -12.51
CA GLN A 154 -9.54 -13.06 -13.74
C GLN A 154 -8.61 -11.89 -13.48
N VAL A 155 -7.58 -11.71 -14.31
CA VAL A 155 -6.66 -10.56 -14.24
C VAL A 155 -7.40 -9.27 -14.61
N LEU A 156 -7.45 -8.32 -13.68
CA LEU A 156 -8.14 -7.04 -13.84
C LEU A 156 -7.18 -5.90 -14.15
N CYS A 157 -6.02 -5.89 -13.52
CA CYS A 157 -4.99 -4.87 -13.71
C CYS A 157 -3.60 -5.47 -13.46
N TYR A 158 -2.56 -4.65 -13.57
CA TYR A 158 -1.19 -5.01 -13.27
C TYR A 158 -0.58 -3.98 -12.32
N VAL A 159 0.39 -4.40 -11.53
CA VAL A 159 1.25 -3.51 -10.74
C VAL A 159 2.67 -3.66 -11.25
N ASP A 160 3.23 -2.57 -11.76
CA ASP A 160 4.61 -2.50 -12.24
C ASP A 160 5.55 -2.24 -11.06
N GLN A 161 6.39 -3.23 -10.77
CA GLN A 161 7.38 -3.19 -9.71
C GLN A 161 8.77 -3.38 -10.31
N LEU A 162 9.56 -2.30 -10.35
CA LEU A 162 10.93 -2.30 -10.90
C LEU A 162 11.01 -2.82 -12.36
N GLY A 163 9.97 -2.58 -13.17
CA GLY A 163 9.90 -3.03 -14.56
C GLY A 163 9.28 -4.42 -14.75
N ALA A 164 8.88 -5.09 -13.66
CA ALA A 164 8.11 -6.32 -13.71
C ALA A 164 6.62 -6.01 -13.51
N GLU A 165 5.80 -6.27 -14.54
CA GLU A 165 4.34 -6.13 -14.46
C GLU A 165 3.73 -7.38 -13.83
N ILE A 166 3.30 -7.27 -12.57
CA ILE A 166 2.68 -8.35 -11.80
C ILE A 166 1.15 -8.31 -12.03
N PRO A 167 0.52 -9.40 -12.49
CA PRO A 167 -0.93 -9.43 -12.67
C PRO A 167 -1.67 -9.41 -11.33
N ILE A 168 -2.74 -8.63 -11.25
CA ILE A 168 -3.66 -8.61 -10.11
C ILE A 168 -4.99 -9.24 -10.55
N GLU A 169 -5.38 -10.30 -9.87
CA GLU A 169 -6.58 -11.09 -10.14
C GLU A 169 -7.74 -10.68 -9.23
N SER A 170 -8.97 -10.92 -9.68
CA SER A 170 -10.17 -10.68 -8.87
C SER A 170 -10.37 -11.78 -7.82
N ASP A 171 -10.58 -11.41 -6.55
CA ASP A 171 -10.92 -12.35 -5.48
C ASP A 171 -12.38 -12.82 -5.52
N VAL A 172 -13.25 -12.07 -6.22
CA VAL A 172 -14.68 -12.35 -6.32
C VAL A 172 -15.15 -12.35 -7.77
N SER A 173 -16.19 -13.11 -8.06
CA SER A 173 -16.93 -13.01 -9.33
C SER A 173 -17.97 -11.88 -9.21
N GLY A 174 -18.15 -11.08 -10.25
CA GLY A 174 -18.99 -9.88 -10.14
C GLY A 174 -18.93 -8.96 -11.34
N GLU A 175 -19.28 -7.69 -11.13
CA GLU A 175 -19.18 -6.62 -12.12
C GLU A 175 -18.25 -5.51 -11.60
N VAL A 176 -17.33 -5.04 -12.44
CA VAL A 176 -16.46 -3.91 -12.09
C VAL A 176 -17.29 -2.64 -12.07
N VAL A 177 -17.44 -2.00 -10.91
CA VAL A 177 -18.21 -0.77 -10.78
C VAL A 177 -17.35 0.44 -11.13
N GLU A 178 -16.17 0.54 -10.50
CA GLU A 178 -15.29 1.69 -10.66
C GLU A 178 -13.82 1.28 -10.53
N ILE A 179 -12.96 1.91 -11.33
CA ILE A 179 -11.50 1.81 -11.20
C ILE A 179 -11.01 3.02 -10.42
N LEU A 180 -10.54 2.80 -9.20
CA LEU A 180 -10.23 3.85 -8.23
C LEU A 180 -8.87 4.53 -8.49
N ARG A 181 -8.04 3.92 -9.35
CA ARG A 181 -6.68 4.39 -9.67
C ARG A 181 -6.48 4.71 -11.13
N LYS A 182 -5.65 5.71 -11.39
CA LYS A 182 -5.24 6.10 -12.74
C LYS A 182 -4.00 5.35 -13.18
N ASP A 183 -3.87 5.18 -14.49
CA ASP A 183 -2.71 4.49 -15.04
C ASP A 183 -1.40 5.25 -14.76
N GLY A 184 -0.42 4.54 -14.21
CA GLY A 184 0.86 5.10 -13.77
C GLY A 184 0.84 5.72 -12.37
N GLU A 185 -0.28 5.65 -11.65
CA GLU A 185 -0.36 6.13 -10.27
C GLU A 185 0.43 5.21 -9.32
N PRO A 186 1.20 5.75 -8.37
CA PRO A 186 1.88 4.94 -7.36
C PRO A 186 0.84 4.27 -6.44
N VAL A 187 1.05 3.00 -6.13
CA VAL A 187 0.20 2.21 -5.23
C VAL A 187 1.03 1.48 -4.19
N GLY A 188 0.59 1.55 -2.94
CA GLY A 188 1.11 0.83 -1.80
C GLY A 188 0.42 -0.52 -1.59
N TYR A 189 0.89 -1.27 -0.60
CA TYR A 189 0.23 -2.49 -0.15
C TYR A 189 -1.09 -2.14 0.54
N GLY A 190 -2.17 -2.86 0.21
CA GLY A 190 -3.51 -2.61 0.76
C GLY A 190 -4.25 -1.45 0.10
N ASP A 191 -3.65 -0.74 -0.85
CA ASP A 191 -4.31 0.36 -1.56
C ASP A 191 -5.51 -0.16 -2.36
N ALA A 192 -6.63 0.54 -2.24
CA ALA A 192 -7.82 0.26 -3.04
C ALA A 192 -7.54 0.53 -4.53
N LEU A 193 -7.75 -0.49 -5.36
CA LEU A 193 -7.52 -0.44 -6.80
C LEU A 193 -8.82 -0.36 -7.60
N ILE A 194 -9.76 -1.27 -7.31
CA ILE A 194 -10.99 -1.47 -8.09
C ILE A 194 -12.13 -1.82 -7.13
N ALA A 195 -13.31 -1.23 -7.35
CA ALA A 195 -14.55 -1.62 -6.69
C ALA A 195 -15.33 -2.59 -7.57
N VAL A 196 -15.71 -3.74 -7.01
CA VAL A 196 -16.41 -4.83 -7.70
C VAL A 196 -17.72 -5.12 -6.97
N LEU A 197 -18.83 -5.16 -7.71
CA LEU A 197 -20.12 -5.64 -7.20
C LEU A 197 -20.11 -7.18 -7.25
N PRO A 198 -20.04 -7.89 -6.11
CA PRO A 198 -19.98 -9.34 -6.12
C PRO A 198 -21.29 -9.95 -6.62
N SER A 199 -21.18 -10.98 -7.44
CA SER A 199 -22.29 -11.79 -7.92
C SER A 199 -22.10 -13.24 -7.48
N PHE A 200 -23.11 -13.81 -6.83
CA PHE A 200 -23.08 -15.19 -6.35
C PHE A 200 -23.93 -16.07 -7.28
N PRO A 201 -23.32 -16.82 -8.22
CA PRO A 201 -24.07 -17.64 -9.16
C PRO A 201 -24.83 -18.82 -8.51
N GLY A 202 -24.63 -19.09 -7.21
CA GLY A 202 -25.14 -20.27 -6.51
C GLY A 202 -26.54 -20.16 -5.87
N ILE A 203 -27.14 -18.98 -5.77
CA ILE A 203 -28.40 -18.79 -4.99
C ILE A 203 -29.68 -19.05 -5.82
N LYS A 204 -29.57 -19.34 -7.12
CA LYS A 204 -30.73 -19.48 -8.02
C LYS A 204 -31.38 -20.89 -8.00
N LYS A 205 -31.03 -21.77 -7.07
CA LYS A 205 -31.47 -23.19 -7.07
C LYS A 205 -32.27 -23.61 -5.84
N LEU A 206 -32.88 -22.65 -5.13
CA LEU A 206 -33.82 -22.88 -4.02
C LEU A 206 -35.19 -22.29 -4.36
N GLN A 207 -35.81 -22.76 -5.44
CA GLN A 207 -37.25 -22.63 -5.71
C GLN A 207 -37.77 -23.93 -6.30
#